data_AF-A0A5T1YUP5-F1
#
_entry.id   AF-A0A5T1YUP5-F1
#
_cell.length_a   1.000
_cell.length_b   1.000
_cell.length_c   1.000
_cell.angle_alpha   90.00
_cell.angle_beta   90.00
_cell.angle_gamma   90.00
#
_symmetry.space_group_name_H-M   'P 1'
#
loop_
_entity.id
_entity.type
_entity.pdbx_description
1 polymer ?
#
loop_
_entity_poly.entity_id
_entity_poly.type
_entity_poly.pdbx_seq_one_letter_code
_entity_poly.pdbx_strand_id
1 'polypeptide(L)'
;MSQISIILPTYNVEKYIARALESCINQTFKDIEIIVVDDCGNDKSIDIAKEYASKDDRIKIIHNEENLKLLRARYEGAKVATSPYIMFLDSDDYLEL
;
A
#
# COMPACT_ATOMS: atom_id res chain seq x y z
N MET A 1 4.88 4.41 17.27
CA MET A 1 5.66 4.16 16.04
C MET A 1 5.37 2.73 15.64
N SER A 2 5.02 2.51 14.38
CA SER A 2 4.80 1.16 13.84
C SER A 2 6.13 0.40 13.74
N GLN A 3 6.07 -0.93 13.73
CA GLN A 3 7.22 -1.84 13.63
C GLN A 3 7.47 -2.32 12.19
N ILE A 4 6.42 -2.45 11.38
CA ILE A 4 6.52 -2.91 9.98
C ILE A 4 5.84 -1.92 9.04
N SER A 5 6.54 -1.48 7.99
CA SER A 5 5.95 -0.76 6.86
C SER A 5 5.63 -1.76 5.74
N ILE A 6 4.35 -1.92 5.41
CA ILE A 6 3.89 -2.72 4.28
C ILE A 6 3.73 -1.80 3.08
N ILE A 7 4.50 -2.00 2.03
CA ILE A 7 4.50 -1.16 0.82
C ILE A 7 3.71 -1.86 -0.28
N LEU A 8 2.66 -1.21 -0.76
CA LEU A 8 1.76 -1.66 -1.83
C LEU A 8 1.93 -0.79 -3.08
N PRO A 9 2.84 -1.15 -4.02
CA PRO A 9 2.89 -0.50 -5.32
C PRO A 9 1.58 -0.75 -6.08
N THR A 10 0.98 0.32 -6.60
CA THR A 10 -0.39 0.29 -7.14
C THR A 10 -0.43 0.90 -8.54
N TYR A 11 -0.78 0.07 -9.52
CA TYR A 11 -1.02 0.49 -10.90
C TYR A 11 -2.10 -0.40 -11.53
N ASN A 12 -3.28 0.16 -11.76
CA ASN A 12 -4.40 -0.50 -12.44
C ASN A 12 -4.84 -1.86 -11.84
N VAL A 13 -5.14 -1.89 -10.54
CA VAL A 13 -5.50 -3.07 -9.75
C VAL A 13 -6.84 -2.90 -9.02
N GLU A 14 -7.79 -2.13 -9.57
CA GLU A 14 -9.07 -1.80 -8.91
C GLU A 14 -9.88 -3.04 -8.45
N LYS A 15 -9.68 -4.18 -9.13
CA LYS A 15 -10.35 -5.45 -8.81
C LYS A 15 -9.80 -6.15 -7.57
N TYR A 16 -8.59 -5.79 -7.13
CA TYR A 16 -7.84 -6.56 -6.14
C TYR A 16 -7.42 -5.75 -4.92
N ILE A 17 -7.17 -4.45 -5.09
CA ILE A 17 -6.59 -3.61 -4.03
C ILE A 17 -7.40 -3.59 -2.74
N ALA A 18 -8.73 -3.66 -2.81
CA ALA A 18 -9.58 -3.75 -1.62
C ALA A 18 -9.25 -5.01 -0.80
N ARG A 19 -9.05 -6.16 -1.45
CA ARG A 19 -8.68 -7.42 -0.80
C ARG A 19 -7.28 -7.33 -0.20
N ALA A 20 -6.32 -6.74 -0.92
CA ALA A 20 -4.95 -6.56 -0.44
C ALA A 20 -4.95 -5.72 0.85
N LEU A 21 -5.63 -4.57 0.84
CA LEU A 21 -5.75 -3.68 2.00
C LEU A 21 -6.45 -4.35 3.19
N GLU A 22 -7.60 -5.01 2.97
CA GLU A 22 -8.30 -5.78 4.00
C GLU A 22 -7.37 -6.83 4.63
N SER A 23 -6.57 -7.53 3.84
CA SER A 23 -5.65 -8.55 4.35
C SER A 23 -4.57 -7.96 5.26
N CYS A 24 -4.07 -6.77 4.96
CA CYS A 24 -3.12 -6.04 5.81
C CYS A 24 -3.78 -5.52 7.10
N ILE A 25 -4.95 -4.88 6.98
CA ILE A 25 -5.69 -4.30 8.11
C ILE A 25 -6.02 -5.36 9.17
N ASN A 26 -6.40 -6.56 8.69
CA ASN A 26 -6.89 -7.65 9.53
C ASN A 26 -5.80 -8.54 10.12
N GLN A 27 -4.52 -8.34 9.79
CA GLN A 27 -3.39 -9.09 10.37
C GLN A 27 -3.42 -9.13 11.90
N THR A 28 -2.99 -10.24 12.50
CA THR A 28 -2.96 -10.41 13.97
C THR A 28 -1.96 -9.45 14.63
N PHE A 29 -0.86 -9.13 13.94
CA PHE A 29 0.09 -8.11 14.35
C PHE A 29 -0.38 -6.71 13.90
N LYS A 30 -0.58 -5.79 14.86
CA LYS A 30 -1.25 -4.50 14.61
C LYS A 30 -0.33 -3.28 14.47
N ASP A 31 0.92 -3.38 14.92
CA ASP A 31 1.90 -2.29 14.87
C ASP A 31 2.51 -2.15 13.46
N ILE A 32 1.66 -1.84 12.49
CA ILE A 32 2.00 -1.71 11.07
C ILE A 32 1.67 -0.31 10.57
N GLU A 33 2.33 0.11 9.51
CA GLU A 33 1.86 1.16 8.61
C GLU A 33 1.74 0.58 7.20
N ILE A 34 0.77 1.07 6.43
CA ILE A 34 0.47 0.57 5.09
C ILE A 34 0.70 1.74 4.13
N ILE A 35 1.63 1.59 3.19
CA ILE A 35 2.03 2.64 2.27
C ILE A 35 1.60 2.23 0.86
N VAL A 36 0.51 2.82 0.39
CA VAL A 36 0.03 2.67 -0.99
C VAL A 36 0.81 3.64 -1.86
N VAL A 37 1.50 3.13 -2.89
CA VAL A 37 2.25 3.94 -3.85
C VAL A 37 1.47 4.00 -5.15
N ASP A 38 0.85 5.14 -5.43
CA ASP A 38 0.19 5.42 -6.71
C ASP A 38 1.23 5.64 -7.81
N ASP A 39 1.33 4.70 -8.74
CA ASP A 39 2.24 4.75 -9.88
C ASP A 39 1.56 5.26 -11.17
N CYS A 40 0.65 6.23 -11.00
CA CYS A 40 -0.09 6.92 -12.05
C CYS A 40 -0.97 5.98 -12.90
N GLY A 41 -1.76 5.15 -12.22
CA GLY A 41 -2.82 4.37 -12.85
C GLY A 41 -3.96 5.25 -13.39
N ASN A 42 -4.85 4.67 -14.17
CA ASN A 42 -6.03 5.34 -14.74
C ASN A 42 -7.36 4.66 -14.41
N ASP A 43 -7.35 3.72 -13.46
CA ASP A 43 -8.53 3.06 -12.94
C ASP A 43 -8.92 3.59 -11.54
N LYS A 44 -9.84 2.91 -10.85
CA LYS A 44 -10.32 3.34 -9.53
C LYS A 44 -9.45 2.90 -8.35
N SER A 45 -8.26 2.32 -8.57
CA SER A 45 -7.44 1.73 -7.49
C SER A 45 -7.19 2.71 -6.34
N ILE A 46 -6.85 3.95 -6.67
CA ILE A 46 -6.49 4.97 -5.69
C ILE A 46 -7.71 5.56 -5.00
N ASP A 47 -8.84 5.67 -5.70
CA ASP A 47 -10.10 6.08 -5.06
C ASP A 47 -10.54 5.05 -4.02
N ILE A 48 -10.41 3.75 -4.33
CA ILE A 48 -10.64 2.66 -3.38
C ILE A 48 -9.66 2.80 -2.19
N ALA A 49 -8.36 2.97 -2.44
CA ALA A 49 -7.37 3.14 -1.37
C ALA A 49 -7.68 4.36 -0.46
N LYS A 50 -8.17 5.47 -1.02
CA LYS A 50 -8.60 6.66 -0.26
C LYS A 50 -9.80 6.36 0.64
N GLU A 51 -10.77 5.57 0.19
CA GLU A 51 -11.91 5.16 1.03
C GLU A 51 -11.42 4.35 2.23
N TYR A 52 -10.44 3.48 2.06
CA TYR A 52 -9.82 2.72 3.14
C TYR A 52 -9.01 3.64 4.08
N ALA A 53 -8.19 4.54 3.53
CA ALA A 53 -7.41 5.49 4.31
C ALA A 53 -8.29 6.44 5.14
N SER A 54 -9.52 6.72 4.71
CA SER A 54 -10.49 7.50 5.50
C SER A 54 -11.01 6.77 6.74
N LYS A 55 -10.81 5.45 6.83
CA LYS A 55 -11.31 4.57 7.90
C LYS A 55 -10.19 3.99 8.77
N ASP A 56 -8.95 3.95 8.28
CA ASP A 56 -7.79 3.40 8.99
C ASP A 56 -6.57 4.32 8.82
N ASP A 57 -6.22 5.03 9.90
CA ASP A 57 -5.13 6.01 9.94
C ASP A 57 -3.73 5.39 9.71
N ARG A 58 -3.60 4.06 9.68
CA ARG A 58 -2.33 3.38 9.36
C ARG A 58 -2.03 3.43 7.86
N ILE A 59 -3.01 3.74 7.02
CA ILE A 59 -2.86 3.77 5.56
C ILE A 59 -2.40 5.17 5.12
N LYS A 60 -1.27 5.21 4.44
CA LYS A 60 -0.70 6.40 3.80
C LYS A 60 -0.66 6.18 2.30
N ILE A 61 -1.04 7.20 1.54
CA ILE A 61 -0.96 7.18 0.08
C ILE A 61 0.10 8.18 -0.35
N ILE A 62 1.04 7.73 -1.16
CA ILE A 62 2.00 8.61 -1.86
C ILE A 62 1.77 8.52 -3.36
N HIS A 63 2.06 9.60 -4.07
CA HIS A 63 1.87 9.71 -5.51
C HIS A 63 3.20 9.91 -6.21
N ASN A 64 3.50 9.06 -7.18
CA ASN A 64 4.58 9.33 -8.13
C ASN A 64 4.11 10.40 -9.12
N GLU A 65 5.07 11.13 -9.71
CA GLU A 65 4.76 12.15 -10.73
C GLU A 65 4.44 11.54 -12.09
N GLU A 66 4.94 10.32 -12.34
CA GLU A 66 4.71 9.54 -13.55
C GLU A 66 4.75 8.03 -13.21
N ASN A 67 4.42 7.17 -14.16
CA ASN A 67 4.54 5.72 -13.99
C ASN A 67 6.02 5.29 -14.00
N LEU A 68 6.55 4.97 -12.83
CA LEU A 68 7.96 4.61 -12.61
C LEU A 68 8.22 3.10 -12.66
N LYS A 69 7.18 2.27 -12.82
CA LYS A 69 7.23 0.80 -12.78
C LYS A 69 7.53 0.26 -11.38
N LEU A 70 7.26 -1.04 -11.23
CA LEU A 70 7.26 -1.76 -9.95
C LEU A 70 8.49 -1.49 -9.06
N LEU A 71 9.70 -1.67 -9.59
CA LEU A 71 10.92 -1.55 -8.78
C LEU A 71 11.06 -0.15 -8.19
N ARG A 72 10.77 0.88 -8.98
CA ARG A 72 10.92 2.26 -8.54
C ARG A 72 9.77 2.68 -7.64
N ALA A 73 8.54 2.25 -7.89
CA ALA A 73 7.42 2.46 -6.97
C ALA A 73 7.70 1.86 -5.58
N ARG A 74 8.24 0.63 -5.51
CA ARG A 74 8.70 0.03 -4.25
C ARG A 74 9.77 0.88 -3.55
N TYR A 75 10.73 1.39 -4.31
CA TYR A 75 11.78 2.26 -3.78
C TYR A 75 11.24 3.58 -3.21
N GLU A 76 10.29 4.24 -3.90
CA GLU A 76 9.66 5.46 -3.39
C GLU A 76 8.87 5.20 -2.10
N GLY A 77 8.16 4.06 -2.02
CA GLY A 77 7.52 3.63 -0.77
C GLY A 77 8.51 3.39 0.37
N ALA A 78 9.66 2.78 0.07
CA ALA A 78 10.70 2.50 1.06
C ALA A 78 11.38 3.76 1.60
N LYS A 79 11.49 4.82 0.78
CA LYS A 79 12.06 6.11 1.21
C LYS A 79 11.22 6.82 2.28
N VAL A 80 9.89 6.65 2.24
CA VAL A 80 8.97 7.30 3.19
C VAL A 80 8.57 6.40 4.35
N ALA A 81 8.95 5.12 4.31
CA ALA A 81 8.75 4.18 5.39
C ALA A 81 9.45 4.64 6.67
N THR A 82 8.76 4.54 7.80
CA THR A 82 9.26 5.02 9.11
C THR A 82 9.53 3.89 10.10
N SER A 83 9.16 2.66 9.74
CA SER A 83 9.26 1.50 10.61
C SER A 83 10.62 0.79 10.45
N PRO A 84 11.10 0.06 11.47
CA PRO A 84 12.38 -0.66 11.41
C PRO A 84 12.41 -1.82 10.41
N TYR A 85 11.25 -2.37 10.04
CA TYR A 85 11.12 -3.45 9.06
C TYR A 85 10.24 -3.04 7.89
N ILE A 86 10.57 -3.54 6.69
CA ILE A 86 9.82 -3.28 5.46
C ILE A 86 9.40 -4.61 4.84
N MET A 87 8.15 -4.67 4.38
CA MET A 87 7.62 -5.75 3.56
C MET A 87 6.99 -5.18 2.30
N PHE A 88 7.21 -5.82 1.17
CA PHE A 88 6.51 -5.51 -0.07
C PHE A 88 5.36 -6.50 -0.26
N LEU A 89 4.18 -5.98 -0.56
CA LEU A 89 3.01 -6.78 -0.94
C LEU A 89 2.54 -6.30 -2.32
N ASP A 90 2.43 -7.21 -3.28
CA ASP A 90 1.85 -6.88 -4.57
C ASP A 90 0.34 -6.64 -4.43
N SER A 91 -0.15 -5.59 -5.07
CA SER A 91 -1.50 -5.06 -4.84
C SER A 91 -2.62 -5.90 -5.48
N ASP A 92 -2.26 -6.95 -6.22
CA ASP A 92 -3.12 -8.01 -6.71
C ASP A 92 -3.11 -9.30 -5.87
N ASP A 93 -2.27 -9.35 -4.83
CA ASP A 93 -2.17 -10.45 -3.86
C ASP A 93 -2.77 -10.08 -2.48
N TYR A 94 -2.63 -10.98 -1.50
CA TYR A 94 -3.14 -10.80 -0.14
C TYR A 94 -2.33 -11.65 0.86
N LEU A 95 -2.43 -11.30 2.14
CA LEU A 95 -1.83 -12.04 3.25
C LEU A 95 -2.86 -12.98 3.91
N GLU A 96 -2.42 -14.17 4.31
CA GLU A 96 -3.20 -15.04 5.20
C GLU A 96 -3.06 -14.59 6.68
N LEU A 97 -3.88 -15.18 7.56
CA LEU A 97 -3.93 -14.87 8.99
C LEU A 97 -3.10 -15.83 9.84
#